data_AF-A0A0A7S2T2-F1
#
_entry.id   AF-A0A0A7S2T2-F1
#
_cell.length_a   1.000
_cell.length_b   1.000
_cell.length_c   1.000
_cell.angle_alpha   90.00
_cell.angle_beta   90.00
_cell.angle_gamma   90.00
#
_symmetry.space_group_name_H-M   'P 1'
#
loop_
_entity.id
_entity.type
_entity.pdbx_description
1 polymer ?
#
loop_
_entity_poly.entity_id
_entity_poly.type
_entity_poly.pdbx_seq_one_letter_code
_entity_poly.pdbx_strand_id
1 'polypeptide(L)'
;MRTNTNSEKTKANETLDKIKWTVVVLLVAFMVWGNFYFSEPNPIYQPNIVIRLVAVVAVFALAFVTMLTTEKGKAFIEFAKESRLELRKVVWPTRKETVQTTLLVAVITIVVGSCLWGLDTIFYWIISTLTVLGH
;
A
#
# COMPACT_ATOMS: atom_id res chain seq x y z
N MET A 1 3.27 22.24 -43.34
CA MET A 1 1.93 22.20 -42.71
C MET A 1 1.68 20.83 -42.08
N ARG A 2 2.23 20.56 -40.88
CA ARG A 2 2.14 19.25 -40.17
C ARG A 2 1.99 19.37 -38.63
N THR A 3 1.81 20.58 -38.10
CA THR A 3 1.81 20.84 -36.64
C THR A 3 0.45 20.68 -35.95
N ASN A 4 -0.65 20.58 -36.71
CA ASN A 4 -1.99 20.53 -36.13
C ASN A 4 -2.41 19.14 -35.63
N THR A 5 -1.91 18.07 -36.24
CA THR A 5 -2.32 16.69 -35.92
C THR A 5 -1.78 16.19 -34.57
N ASN A 6 -0.61 16.66 -34.14
CA ASN A 6 -0.07 16.30 -32.81
C ASN A 6 -0.80 17.04 -31.69
N SER A 7 -1.14 18.31 -31.88
CA SER A 7 -1.91 19.10 -30.90
C SER A 7 -3.32 18.53 -30.68
N GLU A 8 -3.98 18.09 -31.76
CA GLU A 8 -5.31 17.45 -31.67
C GLU A 8 -5.23 16.06 -31.01
N LYS A 9 -4.20 15.25 -31.31
CA LYS A 9 -4.00 13.95 -30.68
C LYS A 9 -3.69 14.05 -29.19
N THR A 10 -2.87 15.01 -28.78
CA THR A 10 -2.56 15.24 -27.36
C THR A 10 -3.81 15.67 -26.59
N LYS A 11 -4.61 16.60 -27.14
CA LYS A 11 -5.86 17.05 -26.50
C LYS A 11 -6.93 15.95 -26.43
N ALA A 12 -7.01 15.10 -27.47
CA ALA A 12 -7.93 13.96 -27.48
C ALA A 12 -7.56 12.92 -26.41
N ASN A 13 -6.26 12.60 -26.27
CA ASN A 13 -5.79 11.67 -25.25
C ASN A 13 -5.99 12.23 -23.82
N GLU A 14 -5.75 13.52 -23.61
CA GLU A 14 -5.99 14.18 -22.32
C GLU A 14 -7.48 14.14 -21.91
N THR A 15 -8.38 14.39 -22.86
CA THR A 15 -9.83 14.35 -22.61
C THR A 15 -10.30 12.91 -22.33
N LEU A 16 -9.78 11.93 -23.07
CA LEU A 16 -10.07 10.51 -22.84
C LEU A 16 -9.57 10.02 -21.48
N ASP A 17 -8.38 10.45 -21.06
CA ASP A 17 -7.84 10.09 -19.74
C ASP A 17 -8.67 10.74 -18.62
N LYS A 18 -9.10 11.98 -18.79
CA LYS A 18 -10.00 12.66 -17.85
C LYS A 18 -11.36 11.94 -17.73
N ILE A 19 -11.91 11.46 -18.85
CA ILE A 19 -13.15 10.68 -18.87
C ILE A 19 -12.97 9.34 -18.15
N LYS A 20 -11.89 8.60 -18.44
CA LYS A 20 -11.59 7.32 -17.76
C LYS A 20 -11.47 7.50 -16.25
N TRP A 21 -10.77 8.53 -15.80
CA TRP A 21 -10.65 8.85 -14.37
C TRP A 21 -11.99 9.21 -13.74
N THR A 22 -12.83 9.98 -14.43
CA THR A 22 -14.17 10.32 -13.96
C THR A 22 -15.04 9.08 -13.78
N VAL A 23 -15.01 8.15 -14.74
CA VAL A 23 -15.77 6.89 -14.68
C VAL A 23 -15.32 6.03 -13.51
N VAL A 24 -14.02 5.91 -13.28
CA VAL A 24 -13.46 5.15 -12.14
C VAL A 24 -13.92 5.73 -10.82
N VAL A 25 -13.83 7.05 -10.64
CA VAL A 25 -14.28 7.73 -9.42
C VAL A 25 -15.78 7.51 -9.17
N LEU A 26 -16.59 7.55 -10.23
CA LEU A 26 -18.04 7.31 -10.15
C LEU A 26 -18.36 5.88 -9.72
N LEU A 27 -17.68 4.88 -10.30
CA LEU A 27 -17.80 3.47 -9.94
C LEU A 27 -17.40 3.22 -8.48
N VAL A 28 -16.30 3.85 -8.04
CA VAL A 28 -15.81 3.78 -6.66
C VAL A 28 -16.80 4.41 -5.69
N ALA A 29 -17.34 5.59 -6.01
CA ALA A 29 -18.35 6.24 -5.18
C ALA A 29 -19.60 5.38 -5.04
N PHE A 30 -20.08 4.77 -6.13
CA PHE A 30 -21.22 3.84 -6.11
C PHE A 30 -20.94 2.61 -5.22
N MET A 31 -19.72 2.10 -5.25
CA MET A 31 -19.27 0.96 -4.45
C MET A 31 -19.16 1.28 -2.95
N VAL A 32 -18.61 2.45 -2.59
CA VAL A 32 -18.55 2.93 -1.21
C VAL A 32 -19.96 3.23 -0.70
N TRP A 33 -20.80 3.86 -1.52
CA TRP A 33 -22.19 4.15 -1.17
C TRP A 33 -23.02 2.89 -0.96
N GLY A 34 -22.84 1.87 -1.81
CA GLY A 34 -23.40 0.54 -1.59
C GLY A 34 -22.93 -0.06 -0.26
N ASN A 35 -21.65 0.07 0.08
CA ASN A 35 -21.13 -0.40 1.37
C ASN A 35 -21.80 0.29 2.57
N PHE A 36 -22.07 1.59 2.47
CA PHE A 36 -22.78 2.35 3.50
C PHE A 36 -24.27 1.95 3.63
N TYR A 37 -24.97 1.71 2.52
CA TYR A 37 -26.39 1.34 2.56
C TYR A 37 -26.62 -0.06 3.16
N PHE A 38 -25.70 -1.01 2.93
CA PHE A 38 -25.76 -2.35 3.52
C PHE A 38 -25.14 -2.43 4.94
N SER A 39 -24.91 -1.30 5.61
CA SER A 39 -24.34 -1.26 6.98
C SER A 39 -25.35 -1.46 8.10
N GLU A 40 -26.65 -1.52 7.79
CA GLU A 40 -27.67 -1.88 8.77
C GLU A 40 -27.65 -3.39 9.06
N PRO A 41 -27.71 -3.81 10.34
CA PRO A 41 -27.73 -5.22 10.74
C PRO A 41 -29.06 -5.86 10.36
N ASN A 42 -29.18 -6.23 9.09
CA ASN A 42 -30.29 -7.00 8.57
C ASN A 42 -30.08 -8.47 8.95
N PRO A 43 -31.07 -9.16 9.56
CA PRO A 43 -30.91 -10.53 10.08
C PRO A 43 -30.58 -11.60 9.01
N ILE A 44 -30.69 -11.25 7.72
CA ILE A 44 -30.43 -12.15 6.58
C ILE A 44 -28.99 -12.02 6.05
N TYR A 45 -28.27 -10.92 6.35
CA TYR A 45 -26.93 -10.66 5.84
C TYR A 45 -26.02 -10.19 6.98
N GLN A 46 -25.31 -11.13 7.61
CA GLN A 46 -24.26 -10.79 8.56
C GLN A 46 -23.18 -9.93 7.86
N PRO A 47 -22.70 -8.82 8.45
CA PRO A 47 -21.72 -7.96 7.82
C PRO A 47 -20.36 -8.66 7.74
N ASN A 48 -20.16 -9.45 6.68
CA ASN A 48 -18.93 -10.20 6.46
C ASN A 48 -17.79 -9.22 6.16
N ILE A 49 -16.79 -9.19 7.04
CA ILE A 49 -15.53 -8.44 6.89
C ILE A 49 -14.89 -8.65 5.50
N VAL A 50 -15.12 -9.84 4.93
CA VAL A 50 -14.62 -10.29 3.63
C VAL A 50 -15.17 -9.45 2.47
N ILE A 51 -16.47 -9.11 2.45
CA ILE A 51 -17.07 -8.35 1.34
C ILE A 51 -16.51 -6.93 1.31
N ARG A 52 -16.34 -6.32 2.49
CA ARG A 52 -15.72 -4.99 2.62
C ARG A 52 -14.25 -5.02 2.22
N LEU A 53 -13.50 -6.04 2.61
CA LEU A 53 -12.09 -6.19 2.24
C LEU A 53 -11.94 -6.39 0.72
N VAL A 54 -12.69 -7.30 0.13
CA VAL A 54 -12.69 -7.54 -1.33
C VAL A 54 -13.07 -6.26 -2.08
N ALA A 55 -14.04 -5.51 -1.56
CA ALA A 55 -14.45 -4.26 -2.15
C ALA A 55 -13.32 -3.21 -2.16
N VAL A 56 -12.68 -2.98 -1.01
CA VAL A 56 -11.56 -2.04 -0.89
C VAL A 56 -10.37 -2.47 -1.76
N VAL A 57 -10.05 -3.76 -1.78
CA VAL A 57 -8.95 -4.31 -2.58
C VAL A 57 -9.23 -4.16 -4.08
N ALA A 58 -10.47 -4.40 -4.53
CA ALA A 58 -10.85 -4.23 -5.94
C ALA A 58 -10.74 -2.76 -6.39
N VAL A 59 -11.16 -1.81 -5.55
CA VAL A 59 -11.00 -0.37 -5.83
C VAL A 59 -9.53 0.03 -5.89
N PHE A 60 -8.73 -0.45 -4.94
CA PHE A 60 -7.30 -0.16 -4.90
C PHE A 60 -6.60 -0.70 -6.15
N ALA A 61 -6.95 -1.92 -6.57
CA ALA A 61 -6.42 -2.53 -7.79
C ALA A 61 -6.81 -1.73 -9.05
N LEU A 62 -8.06 -1.30 -9.17
CA LEU A 62 -8.52 -0.48 -10.30
C LEU A 62 -7.78 0.86 -10.36
N ALA A 63 -7.66 1.56 -9.23
CA ALA A 63 -6.92 2.81 -9.13
C ALA A 63 -5.43 2.63 -9.49
N PHE A 64 -4.83 1.52 -9.06
CA PHE A 64 -3.45 1.18 -9.39
C PHE A 64 -3.27 0.92 -10.89
N VAL A 65 -4.19 0.18 -11.51
CA VAL A 65 -4.17 -0.10 -12.96
C VAL A 65 -4.35 1.18 -13.77
N THR A 66 -5.26 2.06 -13.37
CA THR A 66 -5.48 3.35 -14.07
C THR A 66 -4.29 4.28 -13.92
N MET A 67 -3.62 4.27 -12.75
CA MET A 67 -2.40 5.04 -12.51
C MET A 67 -1.24 4.58 -13.40
N LEU A 68 -1.05 3.26 -13.56
CA LEU A 68 0.01 2.70 -14.40
C LEU A 68 -0.22 2.93 -15.91
N THR A 69 -1.49 3.03 -16.32
CA THR A 69 -1.85 3.21 -17.75
C THR A 69 -1.90 4.67 -18.20
N THR A 70 -1.91 5.64 -17.26
CA THR A 70 -1.91 7.08 -17.55
C THR A 70 -0.51 7.58 -17.96
N GLU A 71 -0.43 8.66 -18.75
CA GLU A 71 0.85 9.26 -19.20
C GLU A 71 1.84 9.56 -18.06
N LYS A 72 1.33 9.95 -16.88
CA LYS A 72 2.14 10.16 -15.67
C LYS A 72 2.82 8.88 -15.18
N GLY A 73 2.16 7.72 -15.31
CA GLY A 73 2.71 6.42 -14.96
C GLY A 73 3.84 6.00 -15.90
N LYS A 74 3.69 6.23 -17.20
CA LYS A 74 4.76 5.97 -18.18
C LYS A 74 5.99 6.85 -17.94
N ALA A 75 5.78 8.14 -17.69
CA ALA A 75 6.86 9.05 -17.33
C ALA A 75 7.58 8.59 -16.06
N PHE A 76 6.84 8.16 -15.03
CA PHE A 76 7.43 7.64 -13.80
C PHE A 76 8.26 6.36 -14.01
N ILE A 77 7.81 5.46 -14.90
CA ILE A 77 8.57 4.25 -15.26
C ILE A 77 9.86 4.61 -16.02
N GLU A 78 9.81 5.62 -16.89
CA GLU A 78 10.98 6.12 -17.62
C GLU A 78 11.98 6.80 -16.67
N PHE A 79 11.51 7.68 -15.77
CA PHE A 79 12.33 8.24 -14.68
C PHE A 79 12.95 7.15 -13.80
N ALA A 80 12.17 6.13 -13.40
CA ALA A 80 12.69 5.02 -12.60
C ALA A 80 13.77 4.21 -13.34
N LYS A 81 13.66 4.09 -14.67
CA LYS A 81 14.65 3.43 -15.53
C LYS A 81 15.93 4.26 -15.63
N GLU A 82 15.83 5.58 -15.76
CA GLU A 82 16.96 6.50 -15.73
C GLU A 82 17.65 6.53 -14.36
N SER A 83 16.88 6.62 -13.26
CA SER A 83 17.42 6.54 -11.90
C SER A 83 18.14 5.21 -11.64
N ARG A 84 17.64 4.09 -12.19
CA ARG A 84 18.34 2.78 -12.10
C ARG A 84 19.69 2.78 -12.82
N LEU A 85 19.85 3.54 -13.90
CA LEU A 85 21.11 3.69 -14.62
C LEU A 85 22.11 4.54 -13.81
N GLU A 86 21.65 5.54 -13.08
CA GLU A 86 22.48 6.38 -12.19
C GLU A 86 22.84 5.68 -10.88
N LEU A 87 21.91 4.95 -10.26
CA LEU A 87 22.16 4.16 -9.05
C LEU A 87 23.22 3.07 -9.27
N ARG A 88 23.43 2.66 -10.53
CA ARG A 88 24.48 1.71 -10.90
C ARG A 88 25.89 2.33 -10.92
N LYS A 89 25.99 3.66 -10.93
CA LYS A 89 27.25 4.42 -10.76
C LYS A 89 27.60 4.68 -9.30
N VAL A 90 26.65 4.46 -8.38
CA VAL A 90 26.96 4.40 -6.95
C VAL A 90 27.72 3.10 -6.74
N VAL A 91 29.05 3.19 -6.77
CA VAL A 91 29.94 2.11 -6.34
C VAL A 91 29.66 1.91 -4.86
N TRP A 92 28.69 1.04 -4.58
CA TRP A 92 28.35 0.69 -3.21
C TRP A 92 29.58 0.01 -2.62
N PRO A 93 30.15 0.57 -1.53
CA PRO A 93 31.32 0.00 -0.89
C PRO A 93 31.04 -1.45 -0.49
N THR A 94 32.10 -2.25 -0.56
CA THR A 94 32.12 -3.71 -0.48
C THR A 94 31.31 -4.29 0.69
N ARG A 95 30.40 -5.21 0.38
CA ARG A 95 29.41 -5.83 1.30
C ARG A 95 29.97 -6.49 2.58
N LYS A 96 31.28 -6.77 2.63
CA LYS A 96 31.87 -7.55 3.72
C LYS A 96 31.87 -6.78 5.05
N GLU A 97 32.10 -5.46 5.02
CA GLU A 97 32.10 -4.64 6.24
C GLU A 97 30.68 -4.32 6.71
N THR A 98 29.74 -4.05 5.78
CA THR A 98 28.34 -3.73 6.11
C THR A 98 27.62 -4.90 6.77
N VAL A 99 27.85 -6.13 6.29
CA VAL A 99 27.19 -7.32 6.85
C VAL A 99 27.62 -7.56 8.30
N GLN A 100 28.89 -7.31 8.63
CA GLN A 100 29.39 -7.51 9.99
C GLN A 100 28.69 -6.60 11.00
N THR A 101 28.50 -5.31 10.67
CA THR A 101 27.78 -4.39 11.54
C THR A 101 26.28 -4.73 11.62
N THR A 102 25.63 -5.13 10.52
CA THR A 102 24.22 -5.54 10.56
C THR A 102 24.00 -6.82 11.36
N LEU A 103 24.94 -7.77 11.30
CA LEU A 103 24.87 -9.02 12.04
C LEU A 103 25.06 -8.76 13.54
N LEU A 104 25.99 -7.87 13.90
CA LEU A 104 26.15 -7.41 15.29
C LEU A 104 24.85 -6.77 15.81
N VAL A 105 24.27 -5.83 15.05
CA VAL A 105 23.00 -5.18 15.44
C VAL A 105 21.88 -6.21 15.54
N ALA A 106 21.77 -7.16 14.61
CA ALA A 106 20.77 -8.22 14.64
C ALA A 106 20.87 -9.07 15.92
N VAL A 107 22.09 -9.45 16.32
CA VAL A 107 22.31 -10.19 17.58
C VAL A 107 21.87 -9.35 18.78
N ILE A 108 22.22 -8.07 18.83
CA ILE A 108 21.82 -7.18 19.94
C ILE A 108 20.29 -7.05 19.99
N THR A 109 19.62 -6.85 18.85
CA THR A 109 18.16 -6.75 18.79
C THR A 109 17.47 -8.04 19.22
N ILE A 110 18.02 -9.21 18.88
CA ILE A 110 17.49 -10.50 19.35
C ILE A 110 17.59 -10.61 20.88
N VAL A 111 18.74 -10.23 21.45
CA VAL A 111 18.95 -10.28 22.91
C VAL A 111 18.00 -9.33 23.64
N VAL A 112 17.92 -8.07 23.17
CA VAL A 112 17.03 -7.06 23.76
C VAL A 112 15.56 -7.46 23.63
N GLY A 113 15.14 -7.92 22.44
CA GLY A 113 13.77 -8.37 22.20
C GLY A 113 13.39 -9.59 23.03
N SER A 114 14.32 -10.54 23.22
CA SER A 114 14.09 -11.70 24.09
C SER A 114 13.98 -11.31 25.56
N CYS A 115 14.79 -10.33 26.02
CA CYS A 115 14.74 -9.82 27.38
C CYS A 115 13.43 -9.08 27.67
N LEU A 116 13.01 -8.20 26.75
CA LEU A 116 11.71 -7.51 26.84
C LEU A 116 10.57 -8.53 26.87
N TRP A 117 10.51 -9.44 25.90
CA TRP A 117 9.45 -10.46 25.85
C TRP A 117 9.33 -11.28 27.15
N GLY A 118 10.46 -11.66 27.75
CA GLY A 118 10.47 -12.35 29.04
C GLY A 118 9.89 -11.49 30.16
N LEU A 119 10.31 -10.23 30.25
CA LEU A 119 9.81 -9.26 31.23
C LEU A 119 8.31 -8.96 31.05
N ASP A 120 7.87 -8.72 29.81
CA ASP A 120 6.46 -8.52 29.45
C ASP A 120 5.59 -9.74 29.85
N THR A 121 6.10 -10.96 29.62
CA THR A 121 5.41 -12.20 29.99
C THR A 121 5.25 -12.32 31.51
N ILE A 122 6.26 -11.94 32.29
CA ILE A 122 6.21 -11.94 33.76
C ILE A 122 5.20 -10.90 34.25
N PHE A 123 5.22 -9.68 33.71
CA PHE A 123 4.24 -8.65 34.06
C PHE A 123 2.81 -9.09 33.76
N TYR A 124 2.57 -9.70 32.58
CA TYR A 124 1.27 -10.25 32.23
C TYR A 124 0.81 -11.32 33.23
N TRP A 125 1.71 -12.23 33.63
CA TRP A 125 1.41 -13.28 34.61
C TRP A 125 0.98 -12.71 35.97
N ILE A 126 1.68 -11.68 36.46
CA ILE A 126 1.36 -11.01 37.73
C ILE A 126 0.00 -10.32 37.65
N ILE A 127 -0.24 -9.53 36.59
CA ILE A 127 -1.49 -8.79 36.40
C ILE A 127 -2.67 -9.76 36.26
N SER A 128 -2.50 -10.82 35.47
CA SER A 128 -3.50 -11.87 35.28
C SER A 128 -3.86 -12.53 36.61
N THR A 129 -2.86 -12.91 37.41
CA THR A 129 -3.09 -13.55 38.72
C THR A 129 -3.82 -12.62 39.68
N LEU A 130 -3.41 -11.35 39.77
CA LEU A 130 -4.07 -10.37 40.63
C LEU A 130 -5.51 -10.07 40.20
N THR A 131 -5.76 -9.99 38.90
CA THR A 131 -7.10 -9.73 38.36
C THR A 131 -8.02 -10.94 38.58
N VAL A 132 -7.50 -12.15 38.38
CA VAL A 132 -8.23 -13.41 38.64
C VAL A 132 -8.56 -13.57 40.12
N LEU A 133 -7.70 -13.07 41.03
CA LEU A 133 -7.94 -13.12 42.47
C LEU A 133 -8.93 -12.04 42.98
N GLY A 134 -9.17 -10.99 42.17
CA GLY A 134 -10.03 -9.84 42.50
C GLY A 134 -11.48 -9.97 42.03
N HIS A 135 -11.83 -11.05 41.34
CA HIS A 135 -13.20 -11.49 41.05
C HIS A 135 -13.51 -12.74 41.87
#